data_AF-G7WPE5-F1
#
_entry.id   AF-G7WPE5-F1
#
_cell.length_a   1.000
_cell.length_b   1.000
_cell.length_c   1.000
_cell.angle_alpha   90.00
_cell.angle_beta   90.00
_cell.angle_gamma   90.00
#
_symmetry.space_group_name_H-M   'P 1'
#
loop_
_entity.id
_entity.type
_entity.pdbx_description
1 polymer ?
#
loop_
_entity_poly.entity_id
_entity_poly.type
_entity_poly.pdbx_seq_one_letter_code
_entity_poly.pdbx_strand_id
1 'polypeptide(L)'
;MFEDWIRAGSGQKLLSAVILAALSIASAQGAAITVGPEGCDYGSIQGAVEAADPGDTITVEGGTYKENVIVDKSLVLRGKGSGEGRPVIDGNGVGSAVLLAADRITLEGFIVKNAGFGKAGIEVKSDKNFIRNNLVTANRWYGISLSDSQENVITGNVVSSNKYGIWISSGSSSSTIAQNQLEKNANGNAVDAGRNGWEGNAYDDLEEGETRYRIAGGSNVDESPKPLAPGSGNDEPKTSTITVTITIPTPVITS
;
A
#
# COMPACT_ATOMS: atom_id res chain seq x y z
N MET A 1 -64.95 -49.41 20.47
CA MET A 1 -63.90 -50.46 20.50
C MET A 1 -62.67 -49.82 19.88
N PHE A 2 -61.68 -49.29 20.58
CA PHE A 2 -61.19 -49.50 21.94
C PHE A 2 -60.74 -48.15 22.52
N GLU A 3 -61.05 -47.92 23.80
CA GLU A 3 -60.58 -46.79 24.60
C GLU A 3 -59.19 -47.05 25.20
N ASP A 4 -58.63 -45.99 25.81
CA ASP A 4 -57.58 -45.96 26.83
C ASP A 4 -56.12 -46.11 26.37
N TRP A 5 -55.15 -45.24 26.74
CA TRP A 5 -54.95 -44.61 28.06
C TRP A 5 -54.09 -43.31 27.99
N ILE A 6 -54.45 -42.30 28.81
CA ILE A 6 -53.65 -41.10 29.13
C ILE A 6 -52.89 -41.33 30.45
N ARG A 7 -51.61 -40.92 30.52
CA ARG A 7 -50.84 -40.38 31.69
C ARG A 7 -49.34 -40.35 31.30
N ALA A 8 -48.49 -39.39 31.64
CA ALA A 8 -48.57 -38.12 32.32
C ALA A 8 -47.21 -37.42 32.05
N GLY A 9 -47.20 -36.11 31.92
CA GLY A 9 -45.96 -35.35 31.67
C GLY A 9 -46.23 -33.86 31.59
N SER A 10 -46.75 -33.30 32.68
CA SER A 10 -46.93 -31.87 32.89
C SER A 10 -45.61 -31.12 32.76
N GLY A 11 -45.51 -30.26 31.75
CA GLY A 11 -44.39 -29.35 31.56
C GLY A 11 -44.83 -28.10 30.81
N GLN A 12 -45.66 -27.27 31.43
CA GLN A 12 -45.78 -25.87 31.00
C GLN A 12 -44.41 -25.20 31.18
N LYS A 13 -43.75 -24.89 30.06
CA LYS A 13 -42.74 -23.82 30.02
C LYS A 13 -43.12 -22.84 28.92
N LEU A 14 -43.64 -21.73 29.43
CA LEU A 14 -43.72 -20.37 28.92
C LEU A 14 -42.93 -20.05 27.64
N LEU A 15 -43.57 -19.20 26.83
CA LEU A 15 -43.06 -18.49 25.67
C LEU A 15 -41.58 -18.10 25.79
N SER A 16 -40.81 -18.37 24.74
CA SER A 16 -39.66 -17.55 24.38
C SER A 16 -39.89 -17.05 22.96
N ALA A 17 -40.34 -15.80 22.87
CA ALA A 17 -40.42 -15.08 21.61
C ALA A 17 -39.02 -14.99 21.02
N VAL A 18 -38.82 -15.60 19.85
CA VAL A 18 -37.64 -15.37 19.04
C VAL A 18 -37.79 -13.97 18.44
N ILE A 19 -37.19 -12.97 19.10
CA ILE A 19 -36.97 -11.67 18.49
C ILE A 19 -35.86 -11.88 17.46
N LEU A 20 -36.26 -11.98 16.19
CA LEU A 20 -35.35 -11.95 15.06
C LEU A 20 -34.84 -10.49 14.93
N ALA A 21 -33.82 -10.14 15.70
CA ALA A 21 -33.10 -8.90 15.47
C ALA A 21 -32.30 -9.08 14.18
N ALA A 22 -32.85 -8.58 13.07
CA ALA A 22 -32.09 -8.41 11.84
C ALA A 22 -30.99 -7.37 12.12
N LEU A 23 -29.79 -7.83 12.49
CA LEU A 23 -28.59 -7.01 12.43
C LEU A 23 -28.33 -6.73 10.96
N SER A 24 -28.79 -5.57 10.49
CA SER A 24 -28.24 -4.97 9.29
C SER A 24 -26.78 -4.66 9.58
N ILE A 25 -25.87 -5.54 9.16
CA ILE A 25 -24.47 -5.16 8.97
C ILE A 25 -24.48 -4.25 7.74
N ALA A 26 -24.82 -2.98 7.95
CA ALA A 26 -24.46 -1.96 7.00
C ALA A 26 -22.93 -1.98 6.96
N SER A 27 -22.35 -2.50 5.89
CA SER A 27 -20.97 -2.20 5.59
C SER A 27 -20.91 -0.69 5.48
N ALA A 28 -20.36 -0.02 6.49
CA ALA A 28 -19.99 1.38 6.38
C ALA A 28 -18.98 1.44 5.24
N GLN A 29 -19.46 1.76 4.05
CA GLN A 29 -18.60 2.08 2.93
C GLN A 29 -18.03 3.44 3.31
N GLY A 30 -16.77 3.46 3.76
CA GLY A 30 -16.08 4.68 4.19
C GLY A 30 -16.30 5.79 3.17
N ALA A 31 -16.49 7.02 3.65
CA ALA A 31 -16.80 8.13 2.78
C ALA A 31 -15.67 8.30 1.75
N ALA A 32 -16.05 8.45 0.48
CA ALA A 32 -15.09 8.74 -0.58
C ALA A 32 -14.83 10.25 -0.59
N ILE A 33 -13.74 10.68 0.04
CA ILE A 33 -13.31 12.09 0.05
C ILE A 33 -12.49 12.34 -1.21
N THR A 34 -12.79 13.41 -1.93
CA THR A 34 -12.09 13.76 -3.17
C THR A 34 -11.15 14.95 -2.99
N VAL A 35 -9.98 14.88 -3.61
CA VAL A 35 -8.98 15.95 -3.63
C VAL A 35 -8.63 16.28 -5.07
N GLY A 36 -8.67 17.55 -5.44
CA GLY A 36 -8.39 17.97 -6.81
C GLY A 36 -8.47 19.48 -7.01
N PRO A 37 -8.01 19.99 -8.17
CA PRO A 37 -8.03 21.41 -8.47
C PRO A 37 -9.44 21.98 -8.69
N GLU A 38 -10.37 21.16 -9.19
CA GLU A 38 -11.75 21.57 -9.49
C GLU A 38 -12.75 20.45 -9.13
N GLY A 39 -13.93 20.82 -8.62
CA GLY A 39 -15.05 19.89 -8.40
C GLY A 39 -14.85 18.82 -7.31
N CYS A 40 -13.79 18.94 -6.50
CA CYS A 40 -13.48 18.03 -5.40
C CYS A 40 -13.81 18.66 -4.04
N ASP A 41 -13.93 17.83 -3.01
CA ASP A 41 -14.25 18.26 -1.64
C ASP A 41 -13.13 19.13 -1.04
N TYR A 42 -11.86 18.82 -1.38
CA TYR A 42 -10.68 19.53 -0.89
C TYR A 42 -9.72 19.90 -2.01
N GLY A 43 -9.03 21.03 -1.85
CA GLY A 43 -7.94 21.47 -2.73
C GLY A 43 -6.55 21.01 -2.28
N SER A 44 -6.42 20.41 -1.10
CA SER A 44 -5.16 19.86 -0.56
C SER A 44 -5.36 18.45 -0.01
N ILE A 45 -4.31 17.64 -0.06
CA ILE A 45 -4.33 16.27 0.46
C ILE A 45 -4.34 16.30 1.98
N GLN A 46 -3.53 17.17 2.61
CA GLN A 46 -3.49 17.28 4.06
C GLN A 46 -4.85 17.70 4.64
N GLY A 47 -5.56 18.62 4.00
CA GLY A 47 -6.90 19.04 4.44
C GLY A 47 -7.93 17.90 4.39
N ALA A 48 -7.85 17.03 3.38
CA ALA A 48 -8.68 15.84 3.31
C ALA A 48 -8.32 14.81 4.39
N VAL A 49 -7.02 14.60 4.68
CA VAL A 49 -6.58 13.70 5.77
C VAL A 49 -7.07 14.19 7.13
N GLU A 50 -7.00 15.49 7.39
CA GLU A 50 -7.48 16.09 8.64
C GLU A 50 -8.98 15.91 8.84
N ALA A 51 -9.76 15.98 7.76
CA ALA A 51 -11.21 15.81 7.80
C ALA A 51 -11.70 14.37 7.76
N ALA A 52 -10.91 13.43 7.23
CA ALA A 52 -11.27 12.03 7.11
C ALA A 52 -11.44 11.34 8.46
N ASP A 53 -12.39 10.40 8.53
CA ASP A 53 -12.50 9.47 9.65
C ASP A 53 -11.62 8.21 9.40
N PRO A 54 -11.16 7.53 10.46
CA PRO A 54 -10.49 6.24 10.29
C PRO A 54 -11.37 5.23 9.53
N GLY A 55 -10.81 4.65 8.47
CA GLY A 55 -11.47 3.73 7.55
C GLY A 55 -11.89 4.37 6.21
N ASP A 56 -11.83 5.69 6.11
CA ASP A 56 -12.21 6.40 4.88
C ASP A 56 -11.24 6.16 3.72
N THR A 57 -11.70 6.51 2.52
CA THR A 57 -10.87 6.53 1.31
C THR A 57 -10.80 7.95 0.77
N ILE A 58 -9.58 8.48 0.69
CA ILE A 58 -9.27 9.74 0.03
C ILE A 58 -8.77 9.43 -1.39
N THR A 59 -9.51 9.90 -2.39
CA THR A 59 -9.15 9.78 -3.81
C THR A 59 -8.63 11.11 -4.33
N VAL A 60 -7.38 11.11 -4.82
CA VAL A 60 -6.68 12.31 -5.28
C VAL A 60 -6.59 12.30 -6.80
N GLU A 61 -7.17 13.34 -7.41
CA GLU A 61 -7.09 13.62 -8.85
C GLU A 61 -5.70 14.12 -9.24
N GLY A 62 -5.37 13.97 -10.53
CA GLY A 62 -4.11 14.44 -11.09
C GLY A 62 -3.87 15.93 -10.81
N GLY A 63 -2.64 16.26 -10.41
CA GLY A 63 -2.27 17.61 -9.97
C GLY A 63 -0.93 17.58 -9.23
N THR A 64 -0.34 18.76 -9.00
CA THR A 64 0.83 18.88 -8.13
C THR A 64 0.45 19.55 -6.83
N TYR A 65 0.64 18.83 -5.73
CA TYR A 65 0.33 19.25 -4.38
C TYR A 65 1.64 19.52 -3.66
N LYS A 66 1.92 20.81 -3.42
CA LYS A 66 3.14 21.27 -2.74
C LYS A 66 2.89 21.32 -1.24
N GLU A 67 3.01 20.17 -0.59
CA GLU A 67 2.71 20.00 0.83
C GLU A 67 3.49 18.81 1.42
N ASN A 68 3.54 18.76 2.74
CA ASN A 68 3.98 17.59 3.49
C ASN A 68 2.74 16.91 4.06
N VAL A 69 2.48 15.66 3.67
CA VAL A 69 1.27 14.93 4.07
C VAL A 69 1.59 14.04 5.27
N ILE A 70 0.91 14.27 6.39
CA ILE A 70 0.99 13.42 7.58
C ILE A 70 -0.30 12.61 7.65
N VAL A 71 -0.19 11.30 7.42
CA VAL A 71 -1.31 10.37 7.52
C VAL A 71 -1.27 9.73 8.90
N ASP A 72 -2.11 10.24 9.81
CA ASP A 72 -2.17 9.89 11.24
C ASP A 72 -3.44 9.12 11.62
N LYS A 73 -4.17 8.64 10.62
CA LYS A 73 -5.37 7.79 10.76
C LYS A 73 -5.25 6.58 9.85
N SER A 74 -5.85 5.46 10.24
CA SER A 74 -6.00 4.31 9.34
C SER A 74 -6.94 4.70 8.21
N LEU A 75 -6.46 4.82 6.98
CA LEU A 75 -7.26 5.19 5.81
C LEU A 75 -6.61 4.72 4.51
N VAL A 76 -7.34 4.84 3.41
CA VAL A 76 -6.79 4.66 2.06
C VAL A 76 -6.54 6.03 1.44
N LEU A 77 -5.29 6.34 1.14
CA LEU A 77 -4.89 7.48 0.33
C LEU A 77 -4.50 6.97 -1.07
N ARG A 78 -5.31 7.30 -2.08
CA ARG A 78 -5.20 6.74 -3.43
C ARG A 78 -5.15 7.82 -4.49
N GLY A 79 -4.14 7.79 -5.35
CA GLY A 79 -4.11 8.54 -6.60
C GLY A 79 -4.92 7.85 -7.70
N LYS A 80 -5.77 8.61 -8.40
CA LYS A 80 -6.67 8.07 -9.45
C LYS A 80 -6.00 7.93 -10.83
N GLY A 81 -4.93 8.68 -11.09
CA GLY A 81 -4.26 8.73 -12.38
C GLY A 81 -3.22 7.62 -12.62
N SER A 82 -2.76 7.54 -13.87
CA SER A 82 -1.67 6.67 -14.31
C SER A 82 -0.63 7.48 -15.09
N GLY A 83 0.63 7.05 -15.10
CA GLY A 83 1.68 7.80 -15.80
C GLY A 83 1.79 9.23 -15.32
N GLU A 84 1.91 10.16 -16.27
CA GLU A 84 1.94 11.59 -16.03
C GLU A 84 0.66 12.14 -15.40
N GLY A 85 -0.46 11.40 -15.47
CA GLY A 85 -1.72 11.76 -14.83
C GLY A 85 -1.78 11.46 -13.33
N ARG A 86 -0.78 10.79 -12.75
CA ARG A 86 -0.73 10.53 -11.31
C ARG A 86 -0.62 11.84 -10.51
N PRO A 87 -1.30 11.96 -9.36
CA PRO A 87 -1.07 13.07 -8.46
C PRO A 87 0.38 13.09 -7.96
N VAL A 88 0.97 14.27 -7.91
CA VAL A 88 2.33 14.52 -7.45
C VAL A 88 2.26 15.14 -6.05
N ILE A 89 2.83 14.45 -5.06
CA ILE A 89 3.15 15.01 -3.75
C ILE A 89 4.57 15.56 -3.83
N ASP A 90 4.69 16.88 -3.79
CA ASP A 90 5.96 17.61 -3.82
C ASP A 90 6.25 18.15 -2.42
N GLY A 91 7.21 17.55 -1.72
CA GLY A 91 7.60 17.93 -0.36
C GLY A 91 8.25 19.31 -0.24
N ASN A 92 8.38 20.07 -1.34
CA ASN A 92 8.86 21.44 -1.38
C ASN A 92 10.26 21.65 -0.74
N GLY A 93 11.08 20.60 -0.74
CA GLY A 93 12.44 20.61 -0.21
C GLY A 93 12.54 20.67 1.33
N VAL A 94 11.43 20.44 2.05
CA VAL A 94 11.36 20.46 3.52
C VAL A 94 10.62 19.24 4.03
N GLY A 95 11.00 18.73 5.21
CA GLY A 95 10.31 17.57 5.79
C GLY A 95 10.34 16.31 4.92
N SER A 96 9.63 15.27 5.35
CA SER A 96 9.31 14.13 4.48
C SER A 96 8.09 14.50 3.64
N ALA A 97 8.02 14.08 2.37
CA ALA A 97 6.90 14.44 1.51
C ALA A 97 5.61 13.75 2.00
N VAL A 98 5.71 12.49 2.41
CA VAL A 98 4.66 11.74 3.12
C VAL A 98 5.22 11.12 4.40
N LEU A 99 4.50 11.26 5.51
CA LEU A 99 4.74 10.56 6.77
C LEU A 99 3.53 9.68 7.10
N LEU A 100 3.75 8.37 7.23
CA LEU A 100 2.76 7.44 7.76
C LEU A 100 2.98 7.28 9.27
N ALA A 101 2.00 7.74 10.05
CA ALA A 101 2.07 7.85 11.51
C ALA A 101 0.97 7.05 12.25
N ALA A 102 0.10 6.36 11.52
CA ALA A 102 -0.89 5.43 12.07
C ALA A 102 -0.86 4.08 11.36
N ASP A 103 -1.38 3.05 12.01
CA ASP A 103 -1.36 1.72 11.45
C ASP A 103 -2.42 1.56 10.33
N ARG A 104 -2.21 0.54 9.48
CA ARG A 104 -3.20 0.12 8.47
C ARG A 104 -3.57 1.25 7.50
N ILE A 105 -2.57 2.00 7.05
CA ILE A 105 -2.72 2.96 5.96
C ILE A 105 -2.45 2.23 4.64
N THR A 106 -3.24 2.55 3.61
CA THR A 106 -2.87 2.23 2.22
C THR A 106 -2.47 3.52 1.51
N LEU A 107 -1.24 3.60 1.02
CA LEU A 107 -0.73 4.68 0.19
C LEU A 107 -0.44 4.15 -1.22
N GLU A 108 -1.21 4.61 -2.21
CA GLU A 108 -1.06 4.10 -3.58
C GLU A 108 -1.26 5.11 -4.71
N GLY A 109 -0.53 4.90 -5.81
CA GLY A 109 -0.76 5.61 -7.07
C GLY A 109 -0.20 7.03 -7.15
N PHE A 110 0.73 7.41 -6.29
CA PHE A 110 1.33 8.75 -6.27
C PHE A 110 2.68 8.81 -6.98
N ILE A 111 3.01 10.01 -7.45
CA ILE A 111 4.40 10.43 -7.63
C ILE A 111 4.80 11.19 -6.37
N VAL A 112 5.90 10.81 -5.71
CA VAL A 112 6.36 11.41 -4.45
C VAL A 112 7.78 11.91 -4.62
N LYS A 113 7.98 13.23 -4.51
CA LYS A 113 9.26 13.86 -4.83
C LYS A 113 9.63 15.06 -3.94
N ASN A 114 10.88 15.48 -4.09
CA ASN A 114 11.42 16.72 -3.53
C ASN A 114 11.24 16.83 -2.00
N ALA A 115 11.43 15.72 -1.28
CA ALA A 115 11.56 15.76 0.17
C ALA A 115 12.82 16.52 0.62
N GLY A 116 12.81 16.98 1.86
CA GLY A 116 13.89 17.72 2.49
C GLY A 116 15.18 16.93 2.69
N PHE A 117 16.25 17.66 3.00
CA PHE A 117 17.55 17.06 3.30
C PHE A 117 17.47 16.15 4.55
N GLY A 118 18.01 14.93 4.45
CA GLY A 118 17.93 13.93 5.51
C GLY A 118 16.53 13.36 5.76
N LYS A 119 15.57 13.63 4.87
CA LYS A 119 14.18 13.17 4.94
C LYS A 119 13.86 12.21 3.79
N ALA A 120 12.68 11.60 3.85
CA ALA A 120 12.24 10.62 2.87
C ALA A 120 11.13 11.16 1.97
N GLY A 121 11.05 10.63 0.75
CA GLY A 121 9.82 10.75 -0.04
C GLY A 121 8.64 10.17 0.77
N ILE A 122 8.78 8.93 1.22
CA ILE A 122 7.81 8.26 2.10
C ILE A 122 8.53 7.81 3.38
N GLU A 123 8.18 8.38 4.52
CA GLU A 123 8.65 7.99 5.85
C GLU A 123 7.57 7.18 6.57
N VAL A 124 7.92 6.00 7.09
CA VAL A 124 7.00 5.08 7.75
C VAL A 124 7.43 4.90 9.19
N LYS A 125 6.53 5.25 10.12
CA LYS A 125 6.73 5.15 11.59
C LYS A 125 5.59 4.39 12.29
N SER A 126 4.87 3.59 11.52
CA SER A 126 3.70 2.83 11.98
C SER A 126 3.64 1.47 11.31
N ASP A 127 2.73 0.62 11.78
CA ASP A 127 2.70 -0.78 11.42
C ASP A 127 1.60 -1.12 10.41
N LYS A 128 1.73 -2.28 9.74
CA LYS A 128 0.64 -2.89 8.93
C LYS A 128 0.17 -2.01 7.76
N ASN A 129 1.04 -1.17 7.24
CA ASN A 129 0.74 -0.30 6.10
C ASN A 129 0.99 -1.00 4.77
N PHE A 130 0.24 -0.60 3.75
CA PHE A 130 0.42 -0.99 2.36
C PHE A 130 0.92 0.20 1.56
N ILE A 131 2.17 0.16 1.11
CA ILE A 131 2.78 1.19 0.28
C ILE A 131 2.98 0.59 -1.10
N ARG A 132 2.13 0.95 -2.06
CA ARG A 132 2.11 0.25 -3.35
C ARG A 132 1.88 1.11 -4.57
N ASN A 133 2.45 0.71 -5.69
CA ASN A 133 2.23 1.35 -7.00
C ASN A 133 2.58 2.85 -7.04
N ASN A 134 3.52 3.30 -6.20
CA ASN A 134 4.00 4.67 -6.19
C ASN A 134 5.27 4.81 -7.05
N LEU A 135 5.50 6.02 -7.59
CA LEU A 135 6.79 6.44 -8.11
C LEU A 135 7.43 7.38 -7.08
N VAL A 136 8.50 6.92 -6.43
CA VAL A 136 9.19 7.67 -5.37
C VAL A 136 10.53 8.14 -5.91
N THR A 137 10.62 9.43 -6.25
CA THR A 137 11.72 9.92 -7.08
C THR A 137 12.22 11.30 -6.74
N ALA A 138 13.48 11.60 -7.10
CA ALA A 138 14.10 12.90 -6.93
C ALA A 138 14.05 13.43 -5.48
N ASN A 139 14.16 12.53 -4.49
CA ASN A 139 14.30 12.91 -3.09
C ASN A 139 15.79 13.03 -2.73
N ARG A 140 16.15 14.11 -2.04
CA ARG A 140 17.56 14.44 -1.74
C ARG A 140 18.26 13.43 -0.83
N TRP A 141 17.49 12.54 -0.21
CA TRP A 141 18.03 11.53 0.69
C TRP A 141 17.35 10.17 0.48
N TYR A 142 16.37 9.78 1.30
CA TYR A 142 15.72 8.47 1.17
C TYR A 142 14.56 8.54 0.18
N GLY A 143 14.37 7.51 -0.63
CA GLY A 143 13.11 7.28 -1.33
C GLY A 143 12.03 6.88 -0.33
N ILE A 144 12.12 5.64 0.16
CA ILE A 144 11.25 5.10 1.21
C ILE A 144 12.10 4.77 2.44
N SER A 145 11.65 5.21 3.63
CA SER A 145 12.35 4.94 4.90
C SER A 145 11.40 4.33 5.92
N LEU A 146 11.82 3.24 6.59
CA LEU A 146 11.11 2.61 7.69
C LEU A 146 11.89 2.81 8.99
N SER A 147 11.21 3.29 10.04
CA SER A 147 11.79 3.52 11.36
C SER A 147 10.89 2.95 12.45
N ASP A 148 11.42 1.98 13.22
CA ASP A 148 10.74 1.34 14.36
C ASP A 148 9.32 0.87 14.01
N SER A 149 9.20 0.20 12.85
CA SER A 149 7.91 -0.17 12.26
C SER A 149 7.87 -1.62 11.79
N GLN A 150 6.69 -2.23 11.79
CA GLN A 150 6.53 -3.67 11.61
C GLN A 150 5.37 -4.04 10.68
N GLU A 151 5.47 -5.24 10.11
CA GLU A 151 4.40 -5.86 9.31
C GLU A 151 3.92 -4.99 8.13
N ASN A 152 4.79 -4.12 7.60
CA ASN A 152 4.48 -3.29 6.44
C ASN A 152 4.68 -4.06 5.13
N VAL A 153 3.91 -3.71 4.10
CA VAL A 153 4.04 -4.27 2.75
C VAL A 153 4.40 -3.17 1.77
N ILE A 154 5.61 -3.24 1.22
CA ILE A 154 6.15 -2.29 0.23
C ILE A 154 6.23 -3.02 -1.10
N THR A 155 5.32 -2.74 -2.03
CA THR A 155 5.22 -3.54 -3.27
C THR A 155 4.83 -2.79 -4.52
N GLY A 156 5.39 -3.17 -5.67
CA GLY A 156 5.04 -2.57 -6.96
C GLY A 156 5.43 -1.09 -7.08
N ASN A 157 6.32 -0.59 -6.21
CA ASN A 157 6.80 0.78 -6.30
C ASN A 157 7.97 0.87 -7.27
N VAL A 158 8.11 2.02 -7.93
CA VAL A 158 9.34 2.42 -8.62
C VAL A 158 10.05 3.43 -7.71
N VAL A 159 11.22 3.07 -7.22
CA VAL A 159 12.01 3.90 -6.30
C VAL A 159 13.28 4.30 -7.03
N SER A 160 13.28 5.52 -7.57
CA SER A 160 14.30 5.95 -8.53
C SER A 160 14.92 7.31 -8.24
N SER A 161 16.17 7.54 -8.65
CA SER A 161 16.78 8.88 -8.58
C SER A 161 16.77 9.53 -7.19
N ASN A 162 16.87 8.71 -6.13
CA ASN A 162 17.04 9.17 -4.76
C ASN A 162 18.52 9.02 -4.35
N LYS A 163 18.93 9.55 -3.19
CA LYS A 163 20.27 9.23 -2.68
C LYS A 163 20.36 7.77 -2.24
N TYR A 164 19.37 7.30 -1.50
CA TYR A 164 19.18 5.90 -1.13
C TYR A 164 17.77 5.49 -1.54
N GLY A 165 17.60 4.30 -2.11
CA GLY A 165 16.30 3.80 -2.54
C GLY A 165 15.37 3.51 -1.36
N ILE A 166 15.47 2.30 -0.82
CA ILE A 166 14.74 1.88 0.38
C ILE A 166 15.72 1.74 1.55
N TRP A 167 15.43 2.39 2.67
CA TRP A 167 16.24 2.35 3.89
C TRP A 167 15.40 1.87 5.07
N ILE A 168 15.86 0.84 5.78
CA ILE A 168 15.13 0.24 6.90
C ILE A 168 16.03 0.20 8.13
N SER A 169 15.59 0.84 9.22
CA SER A 169 16.31 0.86 10.49
C SER A 169 16.28 -0.49 11.20
N SER A 170 17.23 -0.72 12.11
CA SER A 170 17.35 -1.96 12.87
C SER A 170 16.17 -2.29 13.78
N GLY A 171 15.36 -1.28 14.15
CA GLY A 171 14.15 -1.47 14.94
C GLY A 171 12.94 -1.95 14.11
N SER A 172 13.05 -2.00 12.79
CA SER A 172 11.95 -2.44 11.91
C SER A 172 12.05 -3.92 11.57
N SER A 173 10.93 -4.64 11.58
CA SER A 173 10.93 -6.09 11.33
C SER A 173 9.62 -6.62 10.76
N SER A 174 9.64 -7.85 10.25
CA SER A 174 8.47 -8.57 9.73
C SER A 174 7.75 -7.87 8.58
N SER A 175 8.40 -6.90 7.93
CA SER A 175 7.86 -6.25 6.73
C SER A 175 8.20 -7.07 5.48
N THR A 176 7.38 -6.95 4.44
CA THR A 176 7.57 -7.57 3.13
C THR A 176 7.90 -6.50 2.10
N ILE A 177 9.06 -6.60 1.47
CA ILE A 177 9.52 -5.71 0.42
C ILE A 177 9.62 -6.53 -0.86
N ALA A 178 8.65 -6.40 -1.75
CA ALA A 178 8.53 -7.31 -2.88
C ALA A 178 8.09 -6.61 -4.16
N GLN A 179 8.64 -7.06 -5.30
CA GLN A 179 8.22 -6.60 -6.62
C GLN A 179 8.35 -5.09 -6.85
N ASN A 180 9.29 -4.44 -6.16
CA ASN A 180 9.64 -3.05 -6.43
C ASN A 180 10.72 -2.97 -7.53
N GLN A 181 10.79 -1.84 -8.23
CA GLN A 181 11.89 -1.52 -9.14
C GLN A 181 12.75 -0.45 -8.48
N LEU A 182 14.03 -0.76 -8.24
CA LEU A 182 14.97 0.15 -7.61
C LEU A 182 16.06 0.49 -8.62
N GLU A 183 16.15 1.77 -8.99
CA GLU A 183 17.06 2.19 -10.05
C GLU A 183 17.61 3.60 -9.82
N LYS A 184 18.82 3.86 -10.29
CA LYS A 184 19.45 5.19 -10.29
C LYS A 184 19.51 5.82 -8.90
N ASN A 185 19.58 5.02 -7.84
CA ASN A 185 19.73 5.51 -6.48
C ASN A 185 21.22 5.69 -6.15
N ALA A 186 21.64 6.92 -5.88
CA ALA A 186 23.05 7.32 -5.98
C ALA A 186 24.02 6.55 -5.06
N ASN A 187 23.60 6.19 -3.85
CA ASN A 187 24.40 5.49 -2.86
C ASN A 187 23.99 4.02 -2.68
N GLY A 188 22.94 3.56 -3.35
CA GLY A 188 22.47 2.17 -3.26
C GLY A 188 20.96 2.03 -3.26
N ASN A 189 20.50 0.90 -3.79
CA ASN A 189 19.09 0.58 -3.93
C ASN A 189 18.42 0.21 -2.61
N ALA A 190 19.10 -0.57 -1.76
CA ALA A 190 18.50 -1.06 -0.51
C ALA A 190 19.50 -1.14 0.64
N VAL A 191 19.08 -0.67 1.81
CA VAL A 191 19.74 -0.90 3.10
C VAL A 191 18.69 -1.36 4.09
N ASP A 192 18.92 -2.49 4.75
CA ASP A 192 18.05 -3.06 5.75
C ASP A 192 18.87 -3.64 6.91
N ALA A 193 18.90 -2.89 8.00
CA ALA A 193 19.52 -3.30 9.26
C ALA A 193 18.56 -4.09 10.17
N GLY A 194 17.30 -4.23 9.76
CA GLY A 194 16.25 -4.94 10.47
C GLY A 194 16.16 -6.41 10.08
N ARG A 195 14.98 -7.01 10.28
CA ARG A 195 14.67 -8.39 9.90
C ARG A 195 13.41 -8.41 9.04
N ASN A 196 13.56 -8.30 7.73
CA ASN A 196 12.44 -8.18 6.80
C ASN A 196 12.60 -9.14 5.61
N GLY A 197 11.49 -9.45 4.96
CA GLY A 197 11.47 -10.30 3.78
C GLY A 197 11.67 -9.48 2.52
N TRP A 198 12.59 -9.91 1.66
CA TRP A 198 12.83 -9.32 0.34
C TRP A 198 12.58 -10.39 -0.73
N GLU A 199 11.75 -10.09 -1.72
CA GLU A 199 11.42 -11.05 -2.77
C GLU A 199 11.02 -10.40 -4.09
N GLY A 200 11.65 -10.80 -5.19
CA GLY A 200 11.16 -10.47 -6.52
C GLY A 200 11.34 -9.01 -6.93
N ASN A 201 12.17 -8.25 -6.20
CA ASN A 201 12.48 -6.87 -6.56
C ASN A 201 13.44 -6.84 -7.75
N ALA A 202 13.36 -5.76 -8.53
CA ALA A 202 14.24 -5.52 -9.65
C ALA A 202 15.24 -4.41 -9.34
N TYR A 203 16.50 -4.63 -9.71
CA TYR A 203 17.60 -3.73 -9.38
C TYR A 203 18.38 -3.35 -10.65
N ASP A 204 18.77 -2.08 -10.80
CA ASP A 204 19.65 -1.64 -11.90
C ASP A 204 21.10 -2.11 -11.76
N ASP A 205 21.49 -2.49 -10.53
CA ASP A 205 22.82 -2.97 -10.17
C ASP A 205 22.89 -4.49 -9.95
N LEU A 206 21.87 -5.26 -10.36
CA LEU A 206 21.92 -6.73 -10.35
C LEU A 206 22.86 -7.22 -11.44
N GLU A 207 23.87 -8.01 -11.08
CA GLU A 207 24.83 -8.54 -12.05
C GLU A 207 24.25 -9.74 -12.84
N GLU A 208 24.74 -9.95 -14.06
CA GLU A 208 24.27 -11.05 -14.91
C GLU A 208 24.57 -12.41 -14.26
N GLY A 209 23.53 -13.24 -14.12
CA GLY A 209 23.62 -14.58 -13.52
C GLY A 209 23.47 -14.61 -12.00
N GLU A 210 23.34 -13.47 -11.33
CA GLU A 210 23.00 -13.44 -9.91
C GLU A 210 21.59 -13.98 -9.67
N THR A 211 21.47 -14.94 -8.76
CA THR A 211 20.20 -15.56 -8.37
C THR A 211 19.68 -15.05 -7.03
N ARG A 212 20.46 -14.20 -6.35
CA ARG A 212 20.20 -13.63 -5.03
C ARG A 212 20.81 -12.24 -4.96
N TYR A 213 20.13 -11.31 -4.31
CA TYR A 213 20.65 -9.95 -4.10
C TYR A 213 20.80 -9.68 -2.60
N ARG A 214 22.02 -9.43 -2.15
CA ARG A 214 22.29 -9.16 -0.73
C ARG A 214 21.89 -7.73 -0.39
N ILE A 215 21.06 -7.57 0.65
CA ILE A 215 20.66 -6.25 1.12
C ILE A 215 21.71 -5.76 2.14
N ALA A 216 22.24 -4.56 1.90
CA ALA A 216 23.24 -3.97 2.79
C ALA A 216 22.68 -3.69 4.19
N GLY A 217 23.53 -3.62 5.21
CA GLY A 217 23.14 -3.25 6.58
C GLY A 217 22.78 -4.42 7.51
N GLY A 218 22.57 -5.62 6.98
CA GLY A 218 22.19 -6.80 7.76
C GLY A 218 22.46 -8.11 7.03
N SER A 219 21.67 -9.14 7.37
CA SER A 219 21.74 -10.46 6.73
C SER A 219 20.60 -10.72 5.74
N ASN A 220 19.79 -9.70 5.44
CA ASN A 220 18.63 -9.83 4.56
C ASN A 220 19.09 -10.00 3.10
N VAL A 221 18.33 -10.78 2.34
CA VAL A 221 18.63 -11.13 0.95
C VAL A 221 17.31 -11.21 0.21
N ASP A 222 17.27 -10.62 -0.99
CA ASP A 222 16.22 -10.95 -1.96
C ASP A 222 16.57 -12.29 -2.61
N GLU A 223 15.73 -13.29 -2.38
CA GLU A 223 15.95 -14.67 -2.85
C GLU A 223 15.51 -14.89 -4.30
N SER A 224 14.86 -13.91 -4.93
CA SER A 224 14.44 -14.00 -6.33
C SER A 224 14.55 -12.65 -7.07
N PRO A 225 15.71 -11.99 -7.02
CA PRO A 225 15.88 -10.68 -7.63
C PRO A 225 15.71 -10.78 -9.16
N LYS A 226 15.33 -9.65 -9.76
CA LYS A 226 15.12 -9.55 -11.20
C LYS A 226 16.02 -8.45 -11.77
N PRO A 227 16.54 -8.60 -13.00
CA PRO A 227 17.09 -7.45 -13.70
C PRO A 227 15.95 -6.48 -14.02
N LEU A 228 16.27 -5.19 -14.18
CA LEU A 228 15.33 -4.25 -14.77
C LEU A 228 14.99 -4.65 -16.21
N ALA A 229 13.74 -4.44 -16.60
CA ALA A 229 13.32 -4.69 -17.97
C ALA A 229 14.06 -3.73 -18.94
N PRO A 230 14.56 -4.22 -20.10
CA PRO A 230 15.18 -3.36 -21.10
C PRO A 230 14.27 -2.18 -21.48
N GLY A 231 14.78 -0.96 -21.33
CA GLY A 231 14.04 0.27 -21.62
C GLY A 231 13.26 0.87 -20.43
N SER A 232 13.52 0.44 -19.18
CA SER A 232 13.03 1.12 -17.96
C SER A 232 13.64 2.51 -17.73
N GLY A 233 14.67 2.88 -18.50
CA GLY A 233 15.45 4.11 -18.28
C GLY A 233 14.75 5.43 -18.59
N ASN A 234 13.52 5.40 -19.11
CA ASN A 234 12.71 6.58 -19.41
C ASN A 234 11.53 6.56 -18.42
N ASP A 235 11.19 7.69 -17.81
CA ASP A 235 10.09 7.89 -16.84
C ASP A 235 8.66 7.56 -17.37
N GLU A 236 8.52 6.60 -18.29
CA GLU A 236 7.27 6.14 -18.87
C GLU A 236 6.83 4.80 -18.23
N PRO A 237 5.80 4.79 -17.38
CA PRO A 237 5.31 3.53 -16.82
C PRO A 237 4.56 2.76 -17.89
N LYS A 238 5.10 1.59 -18.25
CA LYS A 238 4.40 0.66 -19.13
C LYS A 238 3.32 -0.08 -18.33
N THR A 239 2.12 -0.10 -18.90
CA THR A 239 1.00 -0.92 -18.48
C THR A 239 1.38 -2.41 -18.57
N SER A 240 1.26 -3.13 -17.46
CA SER A 240 1.37 -4.59 -17.45
C SER A 240 0.02 -5.21 -17.81
N THR A 241 -0.10 -5.83 -18.97
CA THR A 241 -1.28 -6.61 -19.35
C THR A 241 -1.27 -7.94 -18.59
N ILE A 242 -2.20 -8.12 -17.65
CA ILE A 242 -2.45 -9.42 -17.02
C ILE A 242 -3.37 -10.22 -17.96
N THR A 243 -2.87 -11.31 -18.54
CA THR A 243 -3.70 -12.23 -19.32
C THR A 243 -4.38 -13.21 -18.37
N VAL A 244 -5.68 -13.02 -18.12
CA VAL A 244 -6.50 -13.99 -17.37
C VAL A 244 -7.09 -14.99 -18.36
N THR A 245 -6.64 -16.25 -18.32
CA THR A 245 -7.25 -17.32 -19.11
C THR A 245 -8.48 -17.83 -18.38
N ILE A 246 -9.68 -17.52 -18.89
CA ILE A 246 -10.94 -18.06 -18.37
C ILE A 246 -11.29 -19.31 -19.18
N THR A 247 -11.22 -20.49 -18.57
CA THR A 247 -11.74 -21.72 -19.16
C THR A 247 -13.23 -21.84 -18.85
N ILE A 248 -14.07 -21.77 -19.88
CA ILE A 248 -15.52 -21.98 -19.75
C ILE A 248 -15.80 -23.48 -19.94
N PRO A 249 -16.38 -24.20 -18.96
CA PRO A 249 -16.70 -25.61 -19.13
C PRO A 249 -17.80 -25.79 -20.19
N THR A 250 -17.63 -26.82 -21.03
CA THR A 250 -18.60 -27.16 -22.09
C THR A 250 -19.92 -27.64 -21.46
N PRO A 251 -21.08 -27.08 -21.84
CA PRO A 251 -22.36 -27.53 -21.30
C PRO A 251 -22.64 -28.96 -21.77
N VAL A 252 -22.87 -29.87 -20.83
CA VAL A 252 -23.34 -31.23 -21.12
C VAL A 252 -24.84 -31.13 -21.40
N ILE A 253 -25.24 -31.33 -22.66
CA ILE A 253 -26.65 -31.49 -23.02
C ILE A 253 -26.95 -32.98 -22.98
N THR A 254 -27.63 -33.44 -21.93
CA THR A 254 -28.20 -34.80 -21.88
C THR A 254 -29.50 -34.83 -22.67
N SER A 255 -29.58 -35.73 -23.66
CA SER A 255 -30.76 -36.02 -24.47
C SER A 255 -31.90 -36.67 -23.69
#